data_AF-A0A969S4F5-F1
#
_entry.id   AF-A0A969S4F5-F1
#
_cell.length_a   1.000
_cell.length_b   1.000
_cell.length_c   1.000
_cell.angle_alpha   90.00
_cell.angle_beta   90.00
_cell.angle_gamma   90.00
#
_symmetry.space_group_name_H-M   'P 1'
#
loop_
_entity.id
_entity.type
_entity.pdbx_description
1 polymer ?
#
loop_
_entity_poly.entity_id
_entity_poly.type
_entity_poly.pdbx_seq_one_letter_code
_entity_poly.pdbx_strand_id
1 'polypeptide(L)'
;MRLTEIDDGIIEIDSDRAASIRFTSDKFMHGSYLYKVGNEIIVSFIASKQKGNFFALVQSILSEGFSVVVATPLPEMRRIAVKNGYQREMRQHEGMGCEVETWVLRPN
;
A
#
# COMPACT_ATOMS: atom_id res chain seq x y z
N MET A 1 -2.24 14.24 -16.77
CA MET A 1 -2.08 14.25 -15.29
C MET A 1 -0.60 14.06 -15.02
N ARG A 2 0.09 15.07 -14.47
CA ARG A 2 1.50 14.92 -14.08
C ARG A 2 1.51 14.05 -12.82
N LEU A 3 2.00 12.82 -12.94
CA LEU A 3 2.47 12.06 -11.79
C LEU A 3 3.54 12.95 -11.15
N THR A 4 3.31 13.41 -9.92
CA THR A 4 4.38 13.99 -9.12
C THR A 4 5.54 13.00 -9.13
N GLU A 5 6.73 13.43 -9.58
CA GLU A 5 7.95 12.64 -9.47
C GLU A 5 8.27 12.49 -7.98
N ILE A 6 7.79 11.39 -7.42
CA ILE A 6 8.08 10.98 -6.05
C ILE A 6 9.16 9.91 -6.17
N ASP A 7 10.24 10.06 -5.42
CA ASP A 7 11.32 9.08 -5.42
C ASP A 7 10.85 7.73 -4.90
N ASP A 8 11.38 6.66 -5.47
CA ASP A 8 11.18 5.31 -4.97
C ASP A 8 11.89 5.14 -3.63
N GLY A 9 11.32 4.30 -2.75
CA GLY A 9 11.86 4.09 -1.41
C GLY A 9 10.80 3.93 -0.33
N ILE A 10 11.28 3.90 0.92
CA ILE A 10 10.42 3.80 2.11
C ILE A 10 9.65 5.11 2.29
N ILE A 11 8.35 5.01 2.55
CA ILE A 11 7.54 6.12 3.05
C ILE A 11 7.44 5.96 4.56
N GLU A 12 8.27 6.71 5.29
CA GLU A 12 8.30 6.70 6.75
C GLU A 12 7.03 7.31 7.34
N ILE A 13 6.48 6.70 8.39
CA ILE A 13 5.31 7.22 9.09
C ILE A 13 5.58 8.65 9.59
N ASP A 14 4.58 9.52 9.51
CA ASP A 14 4.67 10.95 9.87
C ASP A 14 5.63 11.81 9.04
N SER A 15 6.26 11.28 7.98
CA SER A 15 6.88 12.12 6.96
C SER A 15 5.85 12.98 6.23
N ASP A 16 6.27 14.08 5.60
CA ASP A 16 5.38 14.93 4.79
C ASP A 16 4.64 14.12 3.71
N ARG A 17 5.35 13.16 3.10
CA ARG A 17 4.77 12.23 2.12
C ARG A 17 3.70 11.34 2.75
N ALA A 18 3.98 10.80 3.92
CA ALA A 18 3.04 9.94 4.62
C ALA A 18 1.79 10.71 5.05
N ALA A 19 1.96 11.95 5.54
CA ALA A 19 0.87 12.85 5.87
C ALA A 19 -0.03 13.15 4.67
N SER A 20 0.55 13.35 3.47
CA SER A 20 -0.22 13.64 2.25
C SER A 20 -1.20 12.52 1.88
N ILE A 21 -0.86 11.27 2.18
CA ILE A 21 -1.70 10.09 1.93
C ILE A 21 -2.42 9.57 3.16
N ARG A 22 -2.45 10.35 4.26
CA ARG A 22 -3.10 9.99 5.54
C ARG A 22 -2.45 8.79 6.24
N PHE A 23 -1.18 8.51 5.97
CA PHE A 23 -0.37 7.49 6.65
C PHE A 23 0.38 8.11 7.85
N THR A 24 -0.30 8.24 8.98
CA THR A 24 0.24 8.93 10.17
C THR A 24 0.10 8.09 11.43
N SER A 25 0.94 8.34 12.43
CA SER A 25 0.99 7.56 13.67
C SER A 25 -0.24 7.76 14.55
N ASP A 26 -1.06 8.79 14.36
CA ASP A 26 -2.39 8.87 15.00
C ASP A 26 -3.35 7.79 14.45
N LYS A 27 -3.11 7.28 13.24
CA LYS A 27 -3.98 6.32 12.53
C LYS A 27 -3.41 4.90 12.47
N PHE A 28 -2.09 4.78 12.47
CA PHE A 28 -1.38 3.52 12.29
C PHE A 28 -0.33 3.31 13.40
N MET A 29 0.05 2.06 13.65
CA MET A 29 1.16 1.77 14.57
C MET A 29 2.50 2.12 13.93
N HIS A 30 3.48 2.55 14.72
CA HIS A 30 4.84 2.92 14.25
C HIS A 30 5.59 1.81 13.49
N GLY A 31 5.22 0.54 13.69
CA GLY A 31 5.76 -0.57 12.92
C GLY A 31 5.16 -0.73 11.51
N SER A 32 4.24 0.14 11.11
CA SER A 32 3.67 0.14 9.75
C SER A 32 4.66 0.79 8.78
N TYR A 33 4.80 0.24 7.57
CA TYR A 33 5.66 0.81 6.55
C TYR A 33 5.12 0.56 5.15
N LEU A 34 5.27 1.57 4.30
CA LEU A 34 4.92 1.56 2.89
C LEU A 34 6.20 1.73 2.08
N TYR A 35 6.23 1.17 0.87
CA TYR A 35 7.35 1.30 -0.04
C TYR A 35 6.85 1.72 -1.43
N LYS A 36 7.43 2.75 -2.02
CA LYS A 36 7.11 3.17 -3.39
C LYS A 36 8.07 2.51 -4.37
N VAL A 37 7.51 1.93 -5.44
CA VAL A 37 8.25 1.42 -6.61
C VAL A 37 7.52 1.85 -7.88
N GLY A 38 8.14 2.69 -8.70
CA GLY A 38 7.54 3.20 -9.93
C GLY A 38 6.17 3.85 -9.66
N ASN A 39 5.10 3.21 -10.17
CA ASN A 39 3.72 3.67 -9.99
C ASN A 39 2.92 2.86 -8.95
N GLU A 40 3.61 2.15 -8.06
CA GLU A 40 3.00 1.30 -7.04
C GLU A 40 3.43 1.72 -5.63
N ILE A 41 2.48 1.67 -4.70
CA ILE A 41 2.73 1.74 -3.26
C ILE A 41 2.48 0.36 -2.68
N ILE A 42 3.55 -0.26 -2.20
CA ILE A 42 3.55 -1.58 -1.59
C ILE A 42 3.29 -1.43 -0.09
N VAL A 43 2.25 -2.12 0.37
CA VAL A 43 1.88 -2.31 1.76
C VAL A 43 2.53 -3.60 2.23
N SER A 44 3.66 -3.48 2.94
CA SER A 44 4.38 -4.63 3.47
C SER A 44 3.88 -5.02 4.87
N PHE A 45 3.74 -4.06 5.78
CA PHE A 45 3.09 -4.26 7.07
C PHE A 45 2.25 -3.04 7.42
N ILE A 46 1.02 -3.29 7.88
CA ILE A 46 0.13 -2.22 8.28
C ILE A 46 -0.76 -2.64 9.44
N ALA A 47 -0.78 -1.83 10.49
CA ALA A 47 -1.63 -2.04 11.64
C ALA A 47 -2.40 -0.74 11.92
N SER A 48 -3.70 -0.76 11.59
CA SER A 48 -4.58 0.37 11.81
C SER A 48 -5.09 0.43 13.25
N LYS A 49 -5.13 1.62 13.83
CA LYS A 49 -5.71 1.87 15.16
C LYS A 49 -7.25 1.89 15.14
N GLN A 50 -7.87 2.16 14.00
CA GLN A 50 -9.33 2.24 13.86
C GLN A 50 -9.84 1.66 12.54
N LYS A 51 -11.11 1.25 12.50
CA LYS A 51 -11.76 0.83 11.25
C LYS A 51 -11.82 2.02 10.29
N GLY A 52 -11.60 1.76 9.00
CA GLY A 52 -11.68 2.77 7.94
C GLY A 52 -10.38 3.50 7.59
N ASN A 53 -9.38 3.56 8.49
CA ASN A 53 -8.12 4.26 8.17
C ASN A 53 -7.40 3.63 6.96
N PHE A 54 -7.32 2.29 6.91
CA PHE A 54 -6.70 1.61 5.77
C PHE A 54 -7.45 1.90 4.46
N PHE A 55 -8.77 1.91 4.48
CA PHE A 55 -9.57 2.26 3.31
C PHE A 55 -9.30 3.72 2.87
N ALA A 56 -9.26 4.66 3.81
CA ALA A 56 -8.96 6.06 3.52
C ALA A 56 -7.54 6.26 2.95
N LEU A 57 -6.56 5.54 3.49
CA LEU A 57 -5.19 5.49 2.94
C LEU A 57 -5.19 4.99 1.50
N VAL A 58 -5.83 3.85 1.25
CA VAL A 58 -5.94 3.26 -0.10
C VAL A 58 -6.58 4.24 -1.07
N GLN A 59 -7.70 4.85 -0.72
CA GLN A 59 -8.37 5.84 -1.57
C GLN A 59 -7.48 7.06 -1.85
N SER A 60 -6.72 7.53 -0.85
CA SER A 60 -5.77 8.62 -1.03
C SER A 60 -4.68 8.26 -2.04
N ILE A 61 -4.08 7.07 -1.90
CA ILE A 61 -3.04 6.58 -2.83
C ILE A 61 -3.59 6.47 -4.26
N LEU A 62 -4.77 5.86 -4.42
CA LEU A 62 -5.40 5.72 -5.74
C LEU A 62 -5.73 7.08 -6.38
N SER A 63 -6.17 8.06 -5.58
CA SER A 63 -6.50 9.40 -6.07
C SER A 63 -5.31 10.17 -6.63
N GLU A 64 -4.09 9.79 -6.22
CA GLU A 64 -2.84 10.34 -6.74
C GLU A 64 -2.35 9.61 -8.02
N GLY A 65 -3.04 8.55 -8.45
CA GLY A 65 -2.72 7.77 -9.65
C GLY A 65 -1.78 6.59 -9.41
N PHE A 66 -1.45 6.27 -8.16
CA PHE A 66 -0.65 5.10 -7.80
C PHE A 66 -1.53 3.86 -7.61
N SER A 67 -0.99 2.68 -7.91
CA SER A 67 -1.61 1.41 -7.53
C SER A 67 -1.24 1.03 -6.10
N VAL A 68 -2.12 0.31 -5.40
CA VAL A 68 -1.82 -0.27 -4.08
C VAL A 68 -1.54 -1.75 -4.23
N VAL A 69 -0.41 -2.20 -3.70
CA VAL A 69 0.00 -3.61 -3.71
C VAL A 69 0.10 -4.10 -2.28
N VAL A 70 -0.62 -5.17 -1.94
CA VAL A 70 -0.47 -5.86 -0.65
C VAL A 70 0.30 -7.15 -0.87
N ALA A 71 1.50 -7.23 -0.32
CA ALA A 71 2.36 -8.40 -0.44
C ALA A 71 1.96 -9.45 0.62
N THR A 72 1.82 -10.71 0.20
CA THR A 72 1.61 -11.87 1.09
C THR A 72 0.55 -11.64 2.19
N PRO A 73 -0.67 -11.21 1.85
CA PRO A 73 -1.66 -10.84 2.86
C PRO A 73 -2.01 -11.99 3.79
N LEU A 74 -2.10 -11.69 5.09
CA LEU A 74 -2.67 -12.59 6.09
C LEU A 74 -4.15 -12.90 5.75
N PRO A 75 -4.72 -14.03 6.22
CA PRO A 75 -6.06 -14.48 5.84
C PRO A 75 -7.15 -13.41 5.94
N GLU A 76 -7.13 -12.59 6.99
CA GLU A 76 -8.11 -11.52 7.16
C GLU A 76 -7.94 -10.39 6.13
N MET A 77 -6.69 -10.01 5.85
CA MET A 77 -6.39 -9.03 4.80
C MET A 77 -6.78 -9.55 3.42
N ARG A 78 -6.64 -10.86 3.14
CA ARG A 78 -7.15 -11.47 1.89
C ARG A 78 -8.65 -11.27 1.72
N ARG A 79 -9.44 -11.48 2.78
CA ARG A 79 -10.90 -11.24 2.73
C ARG A 79 -11.22 -9.78 2.43
N ILE A 80 -10.49 -8.86 3.05
CA ILE A 80 -10.61 -7.42 2.79
C ILE A 80 -10.26 -7.13 1.33
N ALA A 81 -9.16 -7.66 0.81
CA ALA A 81 -8.69 -7.45 -0.55
C ALA A 81 -9.74 -7.91 -1.58
N VAL A 82 -10.26 -9.14 -1.44
CA VAL A 82 -11.34 -9.68 -2.30
C VAL A 82 -12.57 -8.77 -2.27
N LYS A 83 -13.02 -8.38 -1.08
CA LYS A 83 -14.21 -7.53 -0.92
C LYS A 83 -14.06 -6.16 -1.58
N ASN A 84 -12.84 -5.64 -1.65
CA ASN A 84 -12.54 -4.31 -2.19
C ASN A 84 -11.98 -4.34 -3.63
N GLY A 85 -12.12 -5.46 -4.34
CA GLY A 85 -11.81 -5.55 -5.78
C GLY A 85 -10.33 -5.67 -6.13
N TYR A 86 -9.47 -5.98 -5.15
CA TYR A 86 -8.07 -6.27 -5.42
C TYR A 86 -7.96 -7.53 -6.28
N GLN A 87 -7.06 -7.49 -7.26
CA GLN A 87 -6.74 -8.61 -8.12
C GLN A 87 -5.53 -9.36 -7.58
N ARG A 88 -5.63 -10.69 -7.48
CA ARG A 88 -4.52 -11.55 -7.05
C ARG A 88 -3.55 -11.76 -8.21
N GLU A 89 -2.27 -11.53 -7.96
CA GLU A 89 -1.18 -11.69 -8.92
C GLU A 89 0.00 -12.44 -8.27
N MET A 90 0.62 -13.36 -9.01
CA MET A 90 1.90 -13.93 -8.63
C MET A 90 3.00 -13.09 -9.27
N ARG A 91 3.94 -12.59 -8.48
CA ARG A 91 5.03 -11.73 -8.96
C ARG A 91 6.38 -12.27 -8.50
N GLN A 92 7.38 -12.21 -9.37
CA GLN A 92 8.77 -12.49 -8.99
C GLN A 92 9.24 -11.44 -8.00
N HIS A 93 9.73 -11.86 -6.83
CA HIS A 93 10.36 -10.96 -5.87
C HIS A 93 11.78 -10.65 -6.33
N GLU A 94 12.04 -9.39 -6.67
CA GLU A 94 13.39 -8.93 -7.01
C GLU A 94 14.32 -9.17 -5.80
N GLY A 95 15.36 -9.99 -5.99
CA GLY A 95 16.35 -10.32 -4.95
C GLY A 95 16.16 -11.64 -4.20
N MET A 96 14.99 -12.29 -4.24
CA MET A 96 14.78 -13.61 -3.63
C MET A 96 14.61 -14.76 -4.65
N GLY A 97 14.39 -14.45 -5.93
CA GLY A 97 14.24 -15.46 -6.98
C GLY A 97 13.02 -16.38 -6.81
N CYS A 98 12.05 -15.96 -5.99
CA CYS A 98 10.82 -16.68 -5.71
C CYS A 98 9.61 -15.87 -6.14
N GLU A 99 8.51 -16.56 -6.47
CA GLU A 99 7.23 -15.92 -6.71
C GLU A 99 6.53 -15.65 -5.38
N VAL A 100 6.07 -14.42 -5.20
CA VAL A 100 5.26 -13.99 -4.07
C VAL A 100 3.84 -13.67 -4.52
N GLU A 101 2.88 -14.05 -3.68
CA GLU A 101 1.49 -13.65 -3.86
C GLU A 101 1.36 -12.16 -3.54
N THR A 102 0.79 -11.41 -4.48
CA THR A 102 0.48 -10.00 -4.33
C THR A 102 -0.98 -9.75 -4.66
N TRP A 103 -1.55 -8.73 -4.02
CA TRP A 103 -2.93 -8.30 -4.26
C TRP A 103 -2.90 -6.84 -4.67
N VAL A 104 -3.42 -6.54 -5.85
CA VAL A 104 -3.22 -5.25 -6.51
C VAL A 104 -4.55 -4.57 -6.73
N LEU A 105 -4.66 -3.32 -6.28
CA LEU A 105 -5.76 -2.44 -6.62
C LEU A 105 -5.20 -1.28 -7.43
N ARG A 106 -5.73 -1.10 -8.63
CA ARG A 106 -5.30 -0.06 -9.58
C ARG A 106 -6.25 1.14 -9.53
N PRO A 107 -5.77 2.36 -9.80
CA PRO A 107 -6.66 3.50 -9.99
C PRO A 107 -7.61 3.24 -11.18
N ASN A 108 -8.85 3.69 -11.05
CA ASN A 108 -9.85 3.63 -12.12
C ASN A 108 -9.56 4.65 -13.22
#